data_AF-T0IMM1-F1
#
_entry.id   AF-T0IMM1-F1
#
_cell.length_a   1.000
_cell.length_b   1.000
_cell.length_c   1.000
_cell.angle_alpha   90.00
_cell.angle_beta   90.00
_cell.angle_gamma   90.00
#
_symmetry.space_group_name_H-M   'P 1'
#
loop_
_entity.id
_entity.type
_entity.pdbx_description
1 polymer ?
#
loop_
_entity_poly.entity_id
_entity_poly.type
_entity_poly.pdbx_seq_one_letter_code
_entity_poly.pdbx_strand_id
1 'polypeptide(L)'
;MHFPALPHHHSRNPNALFDEGMTFGERLADRVAAVGGSWGFIIAFGLFLAAWAVVNTVILVTHAFDPFPYIFLNLMLSMLAALQAPIIMMSQNRQAAKDRLQSRLDYEVNVRAEIEIAGLHQKIDRLLARFDCGVDERPA
;
A
#
# COMPACT_ATOMS: atom_id res chain seq x y z
N MET A 1 38.67 -22.65 7.58
CA MET A 1 37.69 -21.68 8.12
C MET A 1 36.38 -21.89 7.39
N HIS A 2 35.43 -22.60 8.02
CA HIS A 2 34.10 -22.85 7.47
C HIS A 2 33.16 -21.85 8.15
N PHE A 3 32.73 -20.83 7.43
CA PHE A 3 31.71 -19.89 7.90
C PHE A 3 30.35 -20.61 7.84
N PRO A 4 29.66 -20.84 8.97
CA PRO A 4 28.28 -21.31 8.92
C PRO A 4 27.43 -20.19 8.29
N ALA A 5 26.77 -20.51 7.18
CA ALA A 5 25.80 -19.61 6.55
C ALA A 5 24.69 -19.29 7.56
N LEU A 6 24.50 -18.00 7.85
CA LEU A 6 23.43 -17.56 8.74
C LEU A 6 22.09 -17.96 8.12
N PRO A 7 21.16 -18.56 8.90
CA PRO A 7 19.83 -18.86 8.40
C PRO A 7 19.17 -17.57 7.94
N HIS A 8 18.83 -17.50 6.66
CA HIS A 8 18.06 -16.41 6.10
C HIS A 8 16.72 -16.34 6.85
N HIS A 9 16.55 -15.33 7.71
CA HIS A 9 15.26 -15.02 8.31
C HIS A 9 14.29 -14.74 7.16
N HIS A 10 13.41 -15.70 6.89
CA HIS A 10 12.29 -15.55 6.00
C HIS A 10 11.45 -14.39 6.54
N SER A 11 11.48 -13.23 5.90
CA SER A 11 10.60 -12.12 6.23
C SER A 11 9.18 -12.61 6.01
N ARG A 12 8.53 -12.99 7.11
CA ARG A 12 7.16 -13.50 7.09
C ARG A 12 6.30 -12.39 6.50
N ASN A 13 5.89 -12.57 5.25
CA ASN A 13 5.27 -11.52 4.45
C ASN A 13 3.97 -11.08 5.17
N PRO A 14 3.90 -9.87 5.76
CA PRO A 14 2.77 -9.49 6.62
C PRO A 14 1.45 -9.49 5.86
N ASN A 15 1.51 -9.32 4.53
CA ASN A 15 0.36 -9.41 3.62
C ASN A 15 -0.35 -10.78 3.66
N ALA A 16 0.38 -11.87 3.90
CA ALA A 16 -0.21 -13.22 3.90
C ALA A 16 -1.11 -13.49 5.12
N LEU A 17 -0.87 -12.81 6.25
CA LEU A 17 -1.70 -12.94 7.46
C LEU A 17 -2.98 -12.11 7.41
N PHE A 18 -3.03 -11.07 6.56
CA PHE A 18 -4.24 -10.27 6.35
C PHE A 18 -5.21 -10.92 5.36
N ASP A 19 -4.73 -11.79 4.46
CA ASP A 19 -5.55 -12.42 3.41
C ASP A 19 -6.43 -13.58 3.91
N GLU A 20 -6.04 -14.26 4.99
CA GLU A 20 -6.74 -15.47 5.49
C GLU A 20 -8.08 -15.19 6.19
N GLY A 21 -8.37 -13.93 6.55
CA GLY A 21 -9.59 -13.53 7.26
C GLY A 21 -10.64 -12.81 6.40
N MET A 22 -10.36 -12.57 5.11
CA MET A 22 -11.23 -11.70 4.30
C MET A 22 -12.52 -12.38 3.86
N THR A 23 -13.64 -11.76 4.20
CA THR A 23 -14.96 -12.14 3.72
C THR A 23 -15.08 -11.91 2.20
N PHE A 24 -16.01 -12.60 1.54
CA PHE A 24 -16.24 -12.46 0.09
C PHE A 24 -16.54 -11.00 -0.32
N GLY A 25 -17.21 -10.25 0.56
CA GLY A 25 -17.50 -8.83 0.37
C GLY A 25 -16.25 -7.95 0.38
N GLU A 26 -15.29 -8.21 1.26
CA GLU A 26 -14.02 -7.47 1.33
C GLU A 26 -13.15 -7.74 0.09
N ARG A 27 -13.13 -8.98 -0.39
CA ARG A 27 -12.45 -9.33 -1.66
C ARG A 27 -13.07 -8.65 -2.88
N LEU A 28 -14.40 -8.56 -2.93
CA LEU A 28 -15.10 -7.88 -4.01
C LEU A 28 -14.89 -6.37 -3.94
N ALA A 29 -14.97 -5.77 -2.75
CA ALA A 29 -14.70 -4.36 -2.52
C ALA A 29 -13.26 -3.98 -2.90
N ASP A 30 -12.27 -4.81 -2.58
CA ASP A 30 -10.87 -4.57 -2.95
C ASP A 30 -10.64 -4.68 -4.46
N ARG A 31 -11.32 -5.62 -5.13
CA ARG A 31 -11.28 -5.74 -6.59
C ARG A 31 -11.91 -4.53 -7.25
N VAL A 32 -13.05 -4.07 -6.73
CA VAL A 32 -13.77 -2.89 -7.23
C VAL A 32 -12.97 -1.61 -6.95
N ALA A 33 -12.32 -1.48 -5.79
CA ALA A 33 -11.46 -0.34 -5.46
C ALA A 33 -10.21 -0.29 -6.35
N ALA A 34 -9.57 -1.44 -6.60
CA ALA A 34 -8.42 -1.54 -7.49
C ALA A 34 -8.78 -1.22 -8.96
N VAL A 35 -9.98 -1.61 -9.40
CA VAL A 35 -10.49 -1.30 -10.75
C VAL A 35 -10.96 0.15 -10.86
N GLY A 36 -11.64 0.66 -9.84
CA GLY A 36 -12.18 2.03 -9.79
C GLY A 36 -11.11 3.12 -9.75
N GLY A 37 -9.90 2.82 -9.27
CA GLY A 37 -8.76 3.74 -9.26
C GLY A 37 -7.94 3.77 -10.55
N SER A 38 -8.25 2.94 -11.55
CA SER A 38 -7.49 2.88 -12.80
C SER A 38 -7.94 3.95 -13.79
N TRP A 39 -6.99 4.63 -14.42
CA TRP A 39 -7.23 5.61 -15.49
C TRP A 39 -8.09 5.05 -16.64
N GLY A 40 -7.95 3.76 -16.95
CA GLY A 40 -8.76 3.10 -17.98
C GLY A 40 -10.24 2.96 -17.61
N PHE A 41 -10.56 2.75 -16.33
CA PHE A 41 -11.94 2.66 -15.86
C PHE A 41 -12.66 4.00 -15.94
N ILE A 42 -11.98 5.09 -15.58
CA ILE A 42 -12.52 6.45 -15.66
C ILE A 42 -12.89 6.79 -17.11
N ILE A 43 -12.00 6.49 -18.07
CA ILE A 43 -12.23 6.75 -19.50
C ILE A 43 -13.39 5.88 -20.02
N ALA A 44 -13.41 4.59 -19.71
CA ALA A 44 -14.47 3.69 -20.15
C ALA A 44 -15.85 4.07 -19.56
N PHE A 45 -15.90 4.45 -18.29
CA PHE A 45 -17.11 4.92 -17.62
C PHE A 45 -17.63 6.24 -18.23
N GLY A 46 -16.73 7.19 -18.51
CA GLY A 46 -17.08 8.43 -19.22
C GLY A 46 -17.63 8.19 -20.62
N LEU A 47 -17.01 7.28 -21.38
CA LEU A 47 -17.51 6.87 -22.70
C LEU A 47 -18.87 6.20 -22.62
N PHE A 48 -19.10 5.36 -21.61
CA PHE A 48 -20.40 4.73 -21.37
C PHE A 48 -21.49 5.77 -21.08
N LEU A 49 -21.22 6.75 -20.22
CA LEU A 49 -22.16 7.84 -19.93
C LEU A 49 -22.45 8.68 -21.18
N ALA A 50 -21.41 9.02 -21.97
CA ALA A 50 -21.57 9.76 -23.21
C ALA A 50 -22.39 8.97 -24.23
N ALA A 51 -22.12 7.67 -24.39
CA ALA A 51 -22.89 6.80 -25.27
C ALA A 51 -24.36 6.70 -24.82
N TRP A 52 -24.61 6.56 -23.51
CA TRP A 52 -25.96 6.52 -22.95
C TRP A 52 -26.73 7.82 -23.22
N ALA A 53 -26.09 8.97 -23.02
CA ALA A 53 -26.67 10.28 -23.32
C ALA A 53 -26.97 10.44 -24.81
N VAL A 54 -26.05 10.02 -25.70
CA VAL A 54 -26.25 10.09 -27.16
C VAL A 54 -27.40 9.16 -27.60
N VAL A 55 -27.46 7.93 -27.08
CA VAL A 55 -28.54 6.98 -27.41
C VAL A 55 -29.89 7.52 -26.94
N ASN A 56 -30.01 8.00 -25.70
CA ASN A 56 -31.27 8.55 -25.20
C ASN A 56 -31.73 9.79 -25.97
N THR A 57 -30.79 10.66 -26.35
CA THR A 57 -31.13 11.97 -26.94
C THR A 57 -31.25 11.95 -28.45
N VAL A 58 -30.55 11.06 -29.16
CA VAL A 58 -30.57 10.98 -30.63
C VAL A 58 -31.51 9.89 -31.14
N ILE A 59 -31.53 8.71 -30.50
CA ILE A 59 -32.29 7.55 -30.98
C ILE A 59 -33.72 7.55 -30.43
N LEU A 60 -33.91 8.12 -29.24
CA LEU A 60 -35.17 8.06 -28.50
C LEU A 60 -35.90 9.41 -28.42
N VAL A 61 -35.73 10.30 -29.41
CA VAL A 61 -36.36 11.65 -29.45
C VAL A 61 -37.89 11.61 -29.28
N THR A 62 -38.57 10.56 -29.73
CA THR A 62 -40.04 10.44 -29.66
C THR A 62 -40.57 9.62 -28.48
N HIS A 63 -39.73 8.83 -27.81
CA HIS A 63 -40.06 8.00 -26.64
C HIS A 63 -38.90 8.03 -25.63
N ALA A 64 -38.42 9.24 -25.30
CA ALA A 64 -37.24 9.41 -24.46
C ALA A 64 -37.49 8.80 -23.07
N PHE A 65 -36.70 7.78 -22.72
CA PHE A 65 -36.78 7.10 -21.43
C PHE A 65 -36.25 8.01 -20.31
N ASP A 66 -35.23 8.82 -20.61
CA ASP A 66 -34.69 9.86 -19.72
C ASP A 66 -34.47 11.18 -20.50
N PRO A 67 -35.50 12.02 -20.67
CA PRO A 67 -35.38 13.31 -21.35
C PRO A 67 -34.41 14.25 -20.63
N PHE A 68 -33.78 15.15 -21.37
CA PHE A 68 -32.98 16.24 -20.79
C PHE A 68 -33.83 16.99 -19.74
N PRO A 69 -33.41 17.08 -18.45
CA PRO A 69 -32.04 17.10 -17.91
C PRO A 69 -31.47 15.77 -17.30
N TYR A 70 -31.90 14.59 -17.77
CA TYR A 70 -31.42 13.26 -17.35
C TYR A 70 -31.55 12.96 -15.84
N ILE A 71 -32.77 12.95 -15.33
CA ILE A 71 -33.05 12.75 -13.89
C ILE A 71 -32.59 11.37 -13.41
N PHE A 72 -32.74 10.33 -14.23
CA PHE A 72 -32.41 8.97 -13.81
C PHE A 72 -30.90 8.77 -13.71
N LEU A 73 -30.16 9.26 -14.71
CA LEU A 73 -28.70 9.22 -14.69
C LEU A 73 -28.14 10.00 -13.51
N ASN A 74 -28.69 11.18 -13.22
CA ASN A 74 -28.27 11.99 -12.09
C ASN A 74 -28.52 11.30 -10.74
N LEU A 75 -29.66 10.64 -10.59
CA LEU A 75 -29.98 9.87 -9.39
C LEU A 75 -29.00 8.69 -9.20
N MET A 76 -28.70 7.94 -10.26
CA MET A 76 -27.73 6.84 -10.21
C MET A 76 -26.32 7.34 -9.84
N LEU A 77 -25.85 8.43 -10.46
CA LEU A 77 -24.54 9.00 -10.15
C LEU A 77 -24.46 9.49 -8.70
N SER A 78 -25.53 10.11 -8.20
CA SER A 78 -25.61 10.59 -6.82
C SER A 78 -25.49 9.43 -5.81
N MET A 79 -26.20 8.33 -6.06
CA MET A 79 -26.10 7.12 -5.23
C MET A 79 -24.70 6.49 -5.31
N LEU A 80 -24.10 6.43 -6.51
CA LEU A 80 -22.76 5.91 -6.72
C LEU A 80 -21.73 6.74 -5.93
N ALA A 81 -21.79 8.07 -6.02
CA ALA A 81 -20.92 8.98 -5.30
C ALA A 81 -21.08 8.87 -3.78
N ALA A 82 -22.31 8.72 -3.28
CA ALA A 82 -22.58 8.54 -1.86
C ALA A 82 -21.91 7.26 -1.30
N LEU A 83 -21.85 6.18 -2.08
CA LEU A 83 -21.17 4.94 -1.70
C LEU A 83 -19.65 5.02 -1.84
N GLN A 84 -19.13 5.92 -2.68
CA GLN A 84 -17.68 6.05 -2.87
C GLN A 84 -16.96 6.56 -1.62
N ALA A 85 -17.50 7.57 -0.92
CA ALA A 85 -16.82 8.16 0.23
C ALA A 85 -16.52 7.15 1.36
N PRO A 86 -17.46 6.29 1.80
CA PRO A 86 -17.18 5.24 2.77
C PRO A 86 -16.19 4.18 2.26
N ILE A 87 -16.29 3.76 1.00
CA ILE A 87 -15.38 2.77 0.41
C ILE A 87 -13.95 3.32 0.38
N ILE A 88 -13.79 4.57 -0.08
CA ILE A 88 -12.51 5.27 -0.08
C ILE A 88 -11.98 5.36 1.36
N MET A 89 -12.81 5.77 2.32
CA MET A 89 -12.43 5.86 3.73
C MET A 89 -12.02 4.51 4.33
N MET A 90 -12.71 3.42 3.98
CA MET A 90 -12.35 2.07 4.41
C MET A 90 -11.01 1.62 3.80
N SER A 91 -10.80 1.87 2.50
CA SER A 91 -9.52 1.55 1.84
C SER A 91 -8.36 2.36 2.42
N GLN A 92 -8.60 3.63 2.73
CA GLN A 92 -7.62 4.53 3.35
C GLN A 92 -7.31 4.09 4.78
N ASN A 93 -8.32 3.74 5.59
CA ASN A 93 -8.12 3.25 6.95
C ASN A 93 -7.27 1.96 6.97
N ARG A 94 -7.51 1.06 6.00
CA ARG A 94 -6.70 -0.16 5.85
C ARG A 94 -5.27 0.14 5.42
N GLN A 95 -5.07 1.04 4.45
CA GLN A 95 -3.74 1.45 4.02
C GLN A 95 -2.95 2.12 5.16
N ALA A 96 -3.59 3.03 5.90
CA ALA A 96 -3.00 3.69 7.06
C ALA A 96 -2.60 2.70 8.18
N ALA A 97 -3.38 1.63 8.39
CA ALA A 97 -3.02 0.58 9.33
C ALA A 97 -1.76 -0.18 8.89
N LYS A 98 -1.64 -0.51 7.60
CA LYS A 98 -0.43 -1.12 7.02
C LYS A 98 0.78 -0.20 7.14
N ASP A 99 0.63 1.07 6.76
CA ASP A 99 1.72 2.05 6.81
C ASP A 99 2.23 2.27 8.24
N ARG A 100 1.34 2.28 9.24
CA ARG A 100 1.72 2.36 10.66
C ARG A 100 2.51 1.14 11.13
N LEU A 101 2.14 -0.06 10.69
CA LEU A 101 2.87 -1.29 11.04
C LEU A 101 4.26 -1.27 10.40
N GLN A 102 4.34 -0.93 9.12
CA GLN A 102 5.61 -0.82 8.40
C GLN A 102 6.54 0.21 9.06
N SER A 103 6.03 1.39 9.39
CA SER A 103 6.81 2.42 10.08
C SER A 103 7.35 1.97 11.44
N ARG A 104 6.60 1.17 12.19
CA ARG A 104 7.08 0.59 13.47
C ARG A 104 8.19 -0.41 13.27
N LEU A 105 8.07 -1.29 12.27
CA LEU A 105 9.10 -2.26 11.93
C LEU A 105 10.39 -1.57 11.48
N ASP A 106 10.27 -0.56 10.61
CA ASP A 106 11.40 0.22 10.13
C ASP A 106 12.12 0.93 11.29
N TYR A 107 11.36 1.50 12.25
CA TYR A 107 11.92 2.09 13.46
C TYR A 107 12.68 1.08 14.32
N GLU A 108 12.11 -0.11 14.55
CA GLU A 108 12.75 -1.16 15.35
C GLU A 108 14.05 -1.67 14.70
N VAL A 109 14.04 -1.87 13.38
CA VAL A 109 15.24 -2.25 12.62
C VAL A 109 16.31 -1.17 12.72
N ASN A 110 15.92 0.11 12.61
CA ASN A 110 16.86 1.22 12.71
C ASN A 110 17.52 1.30 14.11
N VAL A 111 16.74 1.15 15.18
CA VAL A 111 17.27 1.13 16.56
C VAL A 111 18.22 -0.05 16.77
N ARG A 112 17.89 -1.24 16.25
CA ARG A 112 18.77 -2.41 16.33
C ARG A 112 20.08 -2.18 15.59
N ALA A 113 20.02 -1.59 14.38
CA ALA A 113 21.21 -1.25 13.61
C ALA A 113 22.11 -0.26 14.36
N GLU A 114 21.53 0.74 15.03
CA GLU A 114 22.30 1.71 15.84
C GLU A 114 23.07 1.01 16.97
N ILE A 115 22.43 0.08 17.68
CA ILE A 115 23.08 -0.70 18.75
C ILE A 115 24.22 -1.58 18.19
N GLU A 116 23.99 -2.24 17.05
CA GLU A 116 25.01 -3.06 16.39
C GLU A 116 26.21 -2.22 15.93
N ILE A 117 25.98 -1.04 15.36
CA ILE A 117 27.03 -0.10 14.96
C ILE A 117 27.82 0.38 16.18
N ALA A 118 27.15 0.76 17.26
CA ALA A 118 27.81 1.15 18.51
C ALA A 118 28.66 0.01 19.08
N GLY A 119 28.15 -1.22 19.04
CA GLY A 119 28.89 -2.42 19.43
C GLY A 119 30.11 -2.70 18.55
N LEU A 120 30.01 -2.44 17.24
CA LEU A 120 31.15 -2.54 16.32
C LEU A 120 32.22 -1.48 16.62
N HIS A 121 31.81 -0.25 16.92
CA HIS A 121 32.72 0.85 17.26
C HIS A 121 33.56 0.50 18.50
N GLN A 122 32.92 0.02 19.57
CA GLN A 122 33.62 -0.42 20.78
C GLN A 122 34.63 -1.56 20.52
N LYS A 123 34.32 -2.48 19.60
CA LYS A 123 35.25 -3.56 19.22
C LYS A 123 36.46 -3.01 18.48
N ILE A 124 36.26 -2.04 17.58
CA ILE A 124 37.33 -1.36 16.86
C ILE A 124 38.23 -0.59 17.84
N ASP A 125 37.66 0.17 18.76
CA ASP A 125 38.42 0.93 19.76
C ASP A 125 39.29 0.03 20.65
N ARG A 126 38.73 -1.12 21.07
CA ARG A 126 39.49 -2.11 21.86
C ARG A 126 40.64 -2.72 21.07
N LEU A 127 40.46 -2.97 19.77
CA LEU A 127 41.52 -3.47 18.90
C LEU A 127 42.62 -2.42 18.72
N LEU A 128 42.25 -1.17 18.46
CA LEU A 128 43.19 -0.05 18.32
C LEU A 128 44.02 0.13 19.60
N ALA A 129 43.37 0.18 20.77
CA ALA A 129 44.07 0.30 22.05
C ALA A 129 45.06 -0.85 22.31
N ARG A 130 44.73 -2.08 21.89
CA ARG A 130 45.65 -3.22 21.99
C ARG A 130 46.83 -3.10 21.04
N PHE A 131 46.62 -2.60 19.82
CA PHE A 131 47.69 -2.36 18.86
C PHE A 131 48.65 -1.28 19.36
N ASP A 132 48.14 -0.16 19.89
CA ASP A 132 48.98 0.92 20.43
C ASP A 132 49.85 0.44 21.60
N CYS A 133 49.27 -0.34 22.53
CA CYS A 133 50.01 -0.91 23.65
C CYS A 133 51.07 -1.94 23.21
N GLY A 134 50.79 -2.73 22.17
CA GLY A 134 51.77 -3.68 21.61
C GLY A 134 52.85 -3.06 20.72
N VAL A 135 52.69 -1.81 20.28
CA VAL A 135 53.73 -1.05 19.56
C VAL A 135 54.73 -0.44 20.53
N ASP A 136 54.29 -0.02 21.72
CA ASP A 136 55.11 0.60 22.77
C ASP A 136 56.06 -0.41 23.45
N GLU A 137 55.71 -1.70 23.50
CA GLU A 137 56.52 -2.76 24.12
C GLU A 137 57.64 -3.35 23.23
N ARG A 138 57.95 -2.78 22.05
CA ARG A 138 59.08 -3.27 21.24
C ARG A 138 60.41 -2.76 21.83
N PRO A 139 61.28 -3.61 22.43
CA PRO A 139 62.62 -3.18 22.80
C PRO A 139 63.40 -2.82 21.53
N ALA A 140 64.03 -1.64 21.55
CA ALA A 140 64.98 -1.19 20.54
C ALA A 140 66.24 -2.06 20.47
#